data_AF-A0A9E3S1U1-F1
#
_entry.id   AF-A0A9E3S1U1-F1
#
_cell.length_a   1.000
_cell.length_b   1.000
_cell.length_c   1.000
_cell.angle_alpha   90.00
_cell.angle_beta   90.00
_cell.angle_gamma   90.00
#
_symmetry.space_group_name_H-M   'P 1'
#
loop_
_entity.id
_entity.type
_entity.pdbx_description
1 polymer ?
#
loop_
_entity_poly.entity_id
_entity_poly.type
_entity_poly.pdbx_seq_one_letter_code
_entity_poly.pdbx_strand_id
1 'polypeptide(L)'
;MKYVLMLATLLFPLCLDAQSYSLTTGTSTFQRLGSPTMLALGDDELSSAISPNGFSFDYFGTTYTEFKVCSNGFIVIGGAGTLDSSIPFPSWAPGLTIAPLWRDLYPTNATGSDGIGWEFSGGVLTIEWDEVPCFVTGFQLATPYANVQVVLDTNDNSIEFRYGDSNKPQSGPPEPDANWYCASIAGPTSPAPQEIINGAYSPYFDNNGQLLQYAGDIFMRFEPQSAPTITTTPTLDAYVGQLWSYSFAVSGAPIPGVTVLGLPGWLTLNGHTIEGTPGEGDLGTTGMITVQATNGLGSDVQQFQINVLQASPPVSGVTGGGGGCATRGDAGLLWLALIGVAGFAGFRRRMG
;
A
#
# COMPACT_ATOMS: atom_id res chain seq x y z
N MET A 1 0.42 43.23 -28.69
CA MET A 1 0.73 42.87 -27.28
C MET A 1 0.61 41.36 -27.17
N LYS A 2 1.72 40.66 -26.88
CA LYS A 2 1.76 39.21 -26.71
C LYS A 2 1.26 38.89 -25.30
N TYR A 3 0.14 38.20 -25.15
CA TYR A 3 -0.28 37.67 -23.86
C TYR A 3 0.52 36.39 -23.60
N VAL A 4 1.49 36.48 -22.68
CA VAL A 4 2.12 35.32 -22.07
C VAL A 4 1.10 34.76 -21.08
N LEU A 5 0.50 33.62 -21.42
CA LEU A 5 -0.36 32.88 -20.52
C LEU A 5 0.56 32.28 -19.43
N MET A 6 0.56 32.92 -18.26
CA MET A 6 1.28 32.45 -17.09
C MET A 6 0.52 31.21 -16.59
N LEU A 7 1.06 30.03 -16.85
CA LEU A 7 0.56 28.76 -16.35
C LEU A 7 0.72 28.78 -14.82
N ALA A 8 -0.35 29.15 -14.11
CA ALA A 8 -0.42 29.00 -12.68
C ALA A 8 -0.44 27.49 -12.38
N THR A 9 0.70 26.95 -11.99
CA THR A 9 0.77 25.64 -11.34
C THR A 9 -0.01 25.78 -10.04
N LEU A 10 -1.29 25.40 -10.07
CA LEU A 10 -2.04 25.12 -8.86
C LEU A 10 -1.34 23.94 -8.21
N LEU A 11 -0.42 24.21 -7.29
CA LEU A 11 -0.05 23.28 -6.25
C LEU A 11 -1.32 23.06 -5.44
N PHE A 12 -2.13 22.08 -5.85
CA PHE A 12 -3.01 21.42 -4.91
C PHE A 12 -2.10 20.98 -3.76
N PRO A 13 -2.34 21.40 -2.51
CA PRO A 13 -1.73 20.67 -1.42
C PRO A 13 -2.14 19.22 -1.64
N LEU A 14 -1.16 18.34 -1.86
CA LEU A 14 -1.37 16.92 -1.63
C LEU A 14 -1.85 16.86 -0.18
N CYS A 15 -3.17 16.81 0.00
CA CYS A 15 -3.71 16.25 1.22
C CYS A 15 -3.16 14.83 1.18
N LEU A 16 -2.15 14.58 2.01
CA LEU A 16 -1.71 13.23 2.31
C LEU A 16 -2.93 12.62 3.00
N ASP A 17 -3.86 12.09 2.21
CA ASP A 17 -5.02 11.39 2.74
C ASP A 17 -4.44 10.29 3.61
N ALA A 18 -4.69 10.38 4.92
CA ALA A 18 -4.40 9.29 5.82
C ALA A 18 -5.08 8.06 5.21
N GLN A 19 -4.29 7.06 4.83
CA GLN A 19 -4.80 5.79 4.30
C GLN A 19 -5.93 5.32 5.22
N SER A 20 -7.08 5.02 4.63
CA SER A 20 -8.23 4.50 5.38
C SER A 20 -8.35 3.00 5.13
N TYR A 21 -9.28 2.34 5.83
CA TYR A 21 -9.53 0.91 5.66
C TYR A 21 -11.01 0.67 5.37
N SER A 22 -11.32 -0.33 4.55
CA SER A 22 -12.67 -0.86 4.40
C SER A 22 -12.77 -2.24 5.03
N LEU A 23 -13.91 -2.54 5.67
CA LEU A 23 -14.16 -3.83 6.29
C LEU A 23 -14.80 -4.78 5.27
N THR A 24 -14.22 -5.97 5.16
CA THR A 24 -14.70 -7.09 4.34
C THR A 24 -14.65 -8.39 5.15
N THR A 25 -15.22 -9.47 4.61
CA THR A 25 -15.12 -10.80 5.22
C THR A 25 -13.81 -11.47 4.76
N GLY A 26 -12.99 -11.89 5.72
CA GLY A 26 -11.83 -12.72 5.43
C GLY A 26 -12.22 -14.11 4.93
N THR A 27 -11.27 -14.84 4.37
CA THR A 27 -11.51 -16.18 3.80
C THR A 27 -10.62 -17.25 4.42
N SER A 28 -9.69 -16.86 5.29
CA SER A 28 -8.70 -17.77 5.88
C SER A 28 -9.16 -18.23 7.25
N THR A 29 -9.15 -19.53 7.50
CA THR A 29 -9.48 -20.05 8.83
C THR A 29 -8.39 -19.80 9.85
N PHE A 30 -8.76 -19.76 11.14
CA PHE A 30 -7.78 -19.79 12.21
C PHE A 30 -6.92 -21.07 12.07
N GLN A 31 -5.61 -20.89 12.14
CA GLN A 31 -4.62 -21.97 12.08
C GLN A 31 -3.55 -21.67 13.12
N ARG A 32 -3.43 -22.53 14.14
CA ARG A 32 -2.43 -22.37 15.19
C ARG A 32 -1.03 -22.14 14.62
N LEU A 33 -0.25 -21.28 15.26
CA LEU A 33 1.13 -21.02 14.86
C LEU A 33 1.97 -22.30 14.94
N GLY A 34 2.82 -22.52 13.93
CA GLY A 34 3.62 -23.75 13.83
C GLY A 34 4.89 -23.71 14.68
N SER A 35 5.53 -22.55 14.77
CA SER A 35 6.74 -22.34 15.59
C SER A 35 6.81 -20.89 16.09
N PRO A 36 5.88 -20.49 16.97
CA PRO A 36 5.80 -19.13 17.45
C PRO A 36 7.01 -18.73 18.31
N THR A 37 7.38 -17.46 18.24
CA THR A 37 8.15 -16.81 19.30
C THR A 37 7.18 -16.46 20.42
N MET A 38 7.29 -17.16 21.55
CA MET A 38 6.40 -16.96 22.70
C MET A 38 6.74 -15.69 23.48
N LEU A 39 5.71 -15.00 23.96
CA LEU A 39 5.79 -13.84 24.82
C LEU A 39 5.36 -14.21 26.25
N ALA A 40 6.28 -14.05 27.21
CA ALA A 40 5.99 -14.27 28.61
C ALA A 40 5.39 -13.00 29.23
N LEU A 41 4.11 -12.74 28.94
CA LEU A 41 3.36 -11.61 29.50
C LEU A 41 2.60 -12.04 30.75
N GLY A 42 2.63 -11.21 31.77
CA GLY A 42 1.76 -11.28 32.94
C GLY A 42 0.38 -10.69 32.66
N ASP A 43 -0.35 -10.51 33.74
CA ASP A 43 -1.59 -9.74 33.75
C ASP A 43 -1.29 -8.28 33.41
N ASP A 44 -2.18 -7.65 32.63
CA ASP A 44 -2.10 -6.20 32.36
C ASP A 44 -0.73 -5.73 31.83
N GLU A 45 -0.09 -6.53 30.97
CA GLU A 45 1.28 -6.29 30.50
C GLU A 45 1.36 -6.00 28.99
N LEU A 46 2.34 -5.17 28.61
CA LEU A 46 2.75 -4.90 27.24
C LEU A 46 4.15 -5.46 27.01
N SER A 47 4.35 -6.13 25.88
CA SER A 47 5.68 -6.60 25.49
C SER A 47 6.68 -5.45 25.28
N SER A 48 7.97 -5.78 25.28
CA SER A 48 8.96 -4.93 24.63
C SER A 48 8.64 -4.75 23.14
N ALA A 49 9.23 -3.74 22.49
CA ALA A 49 9.11 -3.59 21.04
C ALA A 49 9.67 -4.81 20.32
N ILE A 50 8.92 -5.31 19.34
CA ILE A 50 9.25 -6.46 18.50
C ILE A 50 9.45 -5.93 17.08
N SER A 51 10.61 -6.24 16.49
CA SER A 51 10.95 -5.86 15.11
C SER A 51 11.52 -7.09 14.39
N PRO A 52 10.65 -7.91 13.78
CA PRO A 52 11.07 -9.07 13.00
C PRO A 52 11.88 -8.59 11.78
N ASN A 53 12.92 -9.32 11.41
CA ASN A 53 13.72 -8.95 10.24
C ASN A 53 12.86 -8.96 8.97
N GLY A 54 12.85 -7.84 8.24
CA GLY A 54 12.06 -7.67 7.02
C GLY A 54 10.59 -7.28 7.24
N PHE A 55 10.15 -7.09 8.49
CA PHE A 55 8.81 -6.58 8.75
C PHE A 55 8.71 -5.07 8.41
N SER A 56 7.78 -4.73 7.53
CA SER A 56 7.46 -3.37 7.12
C SER A 56 6.00 -3.30 6.75
N PHE A 57 5.20 -2.58 7.52
CA PHE A 57 3.74 -2.54 7.37
C PHE A 57 3.25 -1.10 7.29
N ASP A 58 2.52 -0.77 6.23
CA ASP A 58 1.90 0.55 6.09
C ASP A 58 0.56 0.58 6.81
N TYR A 59 0.46 1.44 7.81
CA TYR A 59 -0.74 1.61 8.62
C TYR A 59 -1.13 3.08 8.69
N PHE A 60 -2.33 3.41 8.21
CA PHE A 60 -2.81 4.79 8.09
C PHE A 60 -1.83 5.72 7.33
N GLY A 61 -1.12 5.18 6.33
CA GLY A 61 -0.23 5.92 5.44
C GLY A 61 1.16 6.16 6.01
N THR A 62 1.49 5.57 7.16
CA THR A 62 2.83 5.58 7.74
C THR A 62 3.37 4.15 7.77
N THR A 63 4.62 3.97 7.32
CA THR A 63 5.31 2.68 7.38
C THR A 63 5.87 2.45 8.77
N TYR A 64 5.56 1.30 9.36
CA TYR A 64 6.07 0.87 10.66
C TYR A 64 6.84 -0.44 10.54
N THR A 65 7.90 -0.57 11.33
CA THR A 65 8.83 -1.71 11.31
C THR A 65 8.93 -2.42 12.65
N GLU A 66 8.11 -2.01 13.61
CA GLU A 66 8.03 -2.60 14.93
C GLU A 66 6.61 -2.53 15.49
N PHE A 67 6.31 -3.37 16.48
CA PHE A 67 5.03 -3.42 17.18
C PHE A 67 5.23 -3.90 18.62
N LYS A 68 4.18 -3.78 19.44
CA LYS A 68 4.09 -4.39 20.77
C LYS A 68 2.80 -5.17 20.90
N VAL A 69 2.81 -6.21 21.73
CA VAL A 69 1.66 -7.08 21.99
C VAL A 69 1.23 -6.93 23.44
N CYS A 70 -0.07 -6.76 23.68
CA CYS A 70 -0.65 -6.67 25.01
C CYS A 70 -1.23 -8.03 25.43
N SER A 71 -1.14 -8.34 26.73
CA SER A 71 -1.87 -9.45 27.35
C SER A 71 -3.35 -9.41 26.97
N ASN A 72 -3.93 -8.20 26.96
CA ASN A 72 -5.36 -7.92 26.83
C ASN A 72 -5.89 -7.94 25.38
N GLY A 73 -5.28 -8.75 24.50
CA GLY A 73 -5.86 -9.11 23.21
C GLY A 73 -5.77 -8.04 22.11
N PHE A 74 -4.77 -7.16 22.18
CA PHE A 74 -4.49 -6.16 21.16
C PHE A 74 -2.98 -5.94 20.93
N ILE A 75 -2.64 -5.30 19.82
CA ILE A 75 -1.29 -4.84 19.51
C ILE A 75 -1.26 -3.32 19.32
N VAL A 76 -0.07 -2.74 19.46
CA VAL A 76 0.22 -1.34 19.10
C VAL A 76 1.30 -1.32 18.04
N ILE A 77 1.01 -0.69 16.90
CA ILE A 77 1.96 -0.55 15.78
C ILE A 77 2.91 0.63 16.03
N GLY A 78 4.18 0.46 15.64
CA GLY A 78 5.20 1.51 15.69
C GLY A 78 5.99 1.60 16.99
N GLY A 79 5.81 0.66 17.93
CA GLY A 79 6.65 0.47 19.12
C GLY A 79 6.60 1.60 20.18
N ALA A 80 6.12 2.78 19.81
CA ALA A 80 5.85 3.91 20.67
C ALA A 80 4.47 3.76 21.33
N GLY A 81 4.44 3.76 22.65
CA GLY A 81 3.23 3.61 23.45
C GLY A 81 3.55 3.14 24.86
N THR A 82 2.97 3.82 25.84
CA THR A 82 2.83 3.33 27.22
C THR A 82 1.35 3.00 27.41
N LEU A 83 1.04 1.78 27.81
CA LEU A 83 -0.31 1.45 28.26
C LEU A 83 -0.47 1.84 29.71
N ASP A 84 -1.58 2.50 30.02
CA ASP A 84 -2.19 2.42 31.34
C ASP A 84 -3.13 1.22 31.27
N SER A 85 -2.67 0.09 31.76
CA SER A 85 -3.30 -1.22 31.62
C SER A 85 -4.66 -1.34 32.33
N SER A 86 -5.06 -0.33 33.10
CA SER A 86 -6.26 -0.35 33.94
C SER A 86 -7.57 0.05 33.25
N ILE A 87 -7.54 0.42 31.95
CA ILE A 87 -8.67 1.07 31.29
C ILE A 87 -9.41 0.10 30.33
N PRO A 88 -10.70 -0.21 30.57
CA PRO A 88 -11.52 -0.91 29.59
C PRO A 88 -11.79 -0.01 28.38
N PHE A 89 -11.47 -0.52 27.19
CA PHE A 89 -11.98 0.04 25.93
C PHE A 89 -13.51 0.02 25.97
N PRO A 90 -14.23 1.09 25.55
CA PRO A 90 -13.79 2.13 24.61
C PRO A 90 -13.40 3.48 25.24
N SER A 91 -13.17 3.57 26.55
CA SER A 91 -12.98 4.88 27.19
C SER A 91 -11.67 5.60 26.80
N TRP A 92 -10.65 4.86 26.35
CA TRP A 92 -9.44 5.38 25.69
C TRP A 92 -8.73 4.26 24.93
N ALA A 93 -8.45 4.45 23.64
CA ALA A 93 -7.53 3.59 22.89
C ALA A 93 -6.24 4.36 22.63
N PRO A 94 -5.05 3.76 22.82
CA PRO A 94 -3.84 4.34 22.27
C PRO A 94 -4.00 4.49 20.76
N GLY A 95 -3.53 5.61 20.19
CA GLY A 95 -3.36 5.68 18.75
C GLY A 95 -2.49 4.53 18.26
N LEU A 96 -2.72 4.09 17.03
CA LEU A 96 -2.02 2.95 16.40
C LEU A 96 -2.36 1.56 16.97
N THR A 97 -3.46 1.43 17.70
CA THR A 97 -3.93 0.13 18.24
C THR A 97 -4.63 -0.70 17.16
N ILE A 98 -4.37 -2.00 17.15
CA ILE A 98 -5.12 -3.01 16.39
C ILE A 98 -5.58 -4.06 17.41
N ALA A 99 -6.88 -4.16 17.63
CA ALA A 99 -7.48 -4.99 18.67
C ALA A 99 -8.42 -6.01 18.03
N PRO A 100 -8.01 -7.26 17.79
CA PRO A 100 -8.93 -8.29 17.37
C PRO A 100 -9.88 -8.72 18.50
N LEU A 101 -9.45 -8.63 19.76
CA LEU A 101 -10.27 -8.94 20.91
C LEU A 101 -9.74 -8.17 22.11
N TRP A 102 -10.04 -6.87 22.23
CA TRP A 102 -9.68 -6.17 23.45
C TRP A 102 -10.51 -6.72 24.60
N ARG A 103 -9.84 -7.35 25.55
CA ARG A 103 -10.45 -7.96 26.73
C ARG A 103 -9.44 -8.04 27.86
N ASP A 104 -9.93 -7.98 29.09
CA ASP A 104 -9.17 -8.34 30.28
C ASP A 104 -8.80 -9.86 30.25
N LEU A 105 -7.55 -10.14 29.87
CA LEU A 105 -7.01 -11.49 29.68
C LEU A 105 -5.89 -11.74 30.68
N TYR A 106 -5.74 -13.00 31.10
CA TYR A 106 -4.84 -13.41 32.17
C TYR A 106 -3.87 -14.51 31.70
N PRO A 107 -2.81 -14.17 30.95
CA PRO A 107 -1.91 -15.16 30.35
C PRO A 107 -1.09 -15.94 31.38
N THR A 108 -0.94 -15.41 32.61
CA THR A 108 -0.21 -16.07 33.71
C THR A 108 -0.73 -17.47 34.03
N ASN A 109 -2.01 -17.77 33.73
CA ASN A 109 -2.61 -19.10 33.92
C ASN A 109 -2.70 -19.93 32.64
N ALA A 110 -2.16 -19.48 31.50
CA ALA A 110 -2.04 -20.32 30.32
C ALA A 110 -1.04 -21.46 30.61
N THR A 111 -1.35 -22.69 30.18
CA THR A 111 -0.54 -23.88 30.48
C THR A 111 -0.02 -24.55 29.22
N GLY A 112 1.25 -24.97 29.19
CA GLY A 112 1.79 -25.76 28.07
C GLY A 112 2.22 -24.90 26.88
N SER A 113 1.79 -25.25 25.67
CA SER A 113 2.01 -24.48 24.43
C SER A 113 1.05 -23.31 24.27
N ASP A 114 0.06 -23.20 25.16
CA ASP A 114 -0.97 -22.17 25.18
C ASP A 114 -0.38 -20.85 25.68
N GLY A 115 -0.80 -19.72 25.11
CA GLY A 115 -0.28 -18.41 25.46
C GLY A 115 -0.31 -17.41 24.32
N ILE A 116 0.59 -16.43 24.40
CA ILE A 116 0.70 -15.33 23.44
C ILE A 116 1.97 -15.51 22.64
N GLY A 117 1.86 -15.55 21.32
CA GLY A 117 2.99 -15.78 20.43
C GLY A 117 2.86 -15.06 19.11
N TRP A 118 3.96 -15.00 18.36
CA TRP A 118 3.96 -14.45 17.01
C TRP A 118 4.90 -15.20 16.08
N GLU A 119 4.59 -15.17 14.79
CA GLU A 119 5.42 -15.71 13.71
C GLU A 119 5.40 -14.75 12.52
N PHE A 120 6.57 -14.50 11.90
CA PHE A 120 6.70 -13.72 10.68
C PHE A 120 7.38 -14.53 9.60
N SER A 121 6.67 -14.82 8.51
CA SER A 121 7.18 -15.60 7.39
C SER A 121 6.45 -15.22 6.10
N GLY A 122 7.17 -15.17 4.97
CA GLY A 122 6.57 -14.90 3.66
C GLY A 122 5.88 -13.53 3.53
N GLY A 123 6.26 -12.53 4.34
CA GLY A 123 5.59 -11.23 4.37
C GLY A 123 4.30 -11.22 5.19
N VAL A 124 4.00 -12.27 5.95
CA VAL A 124 2.81 -12.35 6.80
C VAL A 124 3.25 -12.45 8.25
N LEU A 125 2.82 -11.48 9.07
CA LEU A 125 2.97 -11.50 10.53
C LEU A 125 1.66 -11.98 11.14
N THR A 126 1.71 -13.06 11.90
CA THR A 126 0.58 -13.53 12.69
C THR A 126 0.92 -13.42 14.16
N ILE A 127 0.09 -12.73 14.93
CA ILE A 127 0.12 -12.72 16.39
C ILE A 127 -1.11 -13.46 16.88
N GLU A 128 -0.90 -14.35 17.84
CA GLU A 128 -1.88 -15.30 18.32
C GLU A 128 -2.00 -15.22 19.84
N TRP A 129 -3.25 -15.20 20.31
CA TRP A 129 -3.63 -15.57 21.67
C TRP A 129 -4.32 -16.93 21.57
N ASP A 130 -3.60 -18.00 21.91
CA ASP A 130 -4.06 -19.39 21.89
C ASP A 130 -4.37 -19.84 23.32
N GLU A 131 -5.63 -20.15 23.58
CA GLU A 131 -6.14 -20.60 24.87
C GLU A 131 -5.77 -19.69 26.05
N VAL A 132 -5.77 -18.38 25.83
CA VAL A 132 -5.46 -17.41 26.87
C VAL A 132 -6.69 -17.23 27.78
N PRO A 133 -6.58 -17.50 29.10
CA PRO A 133 -7.70 -17.35 30.02
C PRO A 133 -8.17 -15.90 30.08
N CYS A 134 -9.47 -15.70 30.27
CA CYS A 134 -10.01 -14.38 30.56
C CYS A 134 -10.01 -14.11 32.07
N PHE A 135 -9.76 -12.88 32.48
CA PHE A 135 -10.01 -12.48 33.86
C PHE A 135 -11.53 -12.28 34.07
N VAL A 136 -12.05 -12.75 35.21
CA VAL A 136 -13.45 -12.53 35.62
C VAL A 136 -13.45 -12.18 37.11
N THR A 137 -14.17 -11.13 37.48
CA THR A 137 -14.16 -10.57 38.83
C THR A 137 -14.43 -11.64 39.90
N GLY A 138 -13.45 -11.85 40.79
CA GLY A 138 -13.57 -12.79 41.91
C GLY A 138 -13.30 -14.27 41.59
N PHE A 139 -13.04 -14.64 40.32
CA PHE A 139 -12.68 -16.01 39.93
C PHE A 139 -11.68 -16.05 38.78
N GLN A 140 -10.54 -16.72 39.00
CA GLN A 140 -9.70 -17.20 37.91
C GLN A 140 -10.42 -18.39 37.26
N LEU A 141 -11.25 -18.14 36.24
CA LEU A 141 -11.92 -19.21 35.54
C LEU A 141 -11.04 -19.74 34.42
N ALA A 142 -10.80 -21.05 34.42
CA ALA A 142 -10.25 -21.81 33.31
C ALA A 142 -11.25 -21.96 32.13
N THR A 143 -12.22 -21.06 32.00
CA THR A 143 -13.21 -20.94 30.92
C THR A 143 -14.00 -19.66 31.20
N PRO A 144 -14.09 -18.68 30.28
CA PRO A 144 -13.71 -18.76 28.87
C PRO A 144 -12.23 -18.48 28.52
N TYR A 145 -11.82 -18.92 27.33
CA TYR A 145 -10.51 -18.64 26.72
C TYR A 145 -10.62 -17.81 25.43
N ALA A 146 -9.58 -17.03 25.15
CA ALA A 146 -9.36 -16.38 23.85
C ALA A 146 -8.58 -17.31 22.91
N ASN A 147 -9.17 -17.54 21.73
CA ASN A 147 -8.52 -18.15 20.56
C ASN A 147 -8.68 -17.15 19.42
N VAL A 148 -7.70 -16.28 19.26
CA VAL A 148 -7.78 -15.16 18.32
C VAL A 148 -6.42 -14.86 17.71
N GLN A 149 -6.43 -14.52 16.42
CA GLN A 149 -5.26 -14.04 15.71
C GLN A 149 -5.51 -12.65 15.14
N VAL A 150 -4.46 -11.83 15.14
CA VAL A 150 -4.31 -10.73 14.19
C VAL A 150 -3.24 -11.10 13.19
N VAL A 151 -3.56 -10.90 11.91
CA VAL A 151 -2.68 -11.18 10.79
C VAL A 151 -2.45 -9.88 10.04
N LEU A 152 -1.19 -9.50 9.88
CA LEU A 152 -0.75 -8.36 9.08
C LEU A 152 -0.03 -8.90 7.85
N ASP A 153 -0.58 -8.67 6.66
CA ASP A 153 0.06 -9.03 5.41
C ASP A 153 0.80 -7.81 4.85
N THR A 154 2.13 -7.86 4.82
CA THR A 154 2.98 -6.77 4.33
C THR A 154 3.02 -6.70 2.80
N ASN A 155 2.45 -7.66 2.08
CA ASN A 155 2.40 -7.66 0.62
C ASN A 155 1.29 -6.74 0.10
N ASP A 156 0.17 -6.64 0.83
CA ASP A 156 -0.98 -5.82 0.46
C ASP A 156 -1.42 -4.83 1.56
N ASN A 157 -0.74 -4.83 2.72
CA ASN A 157 -1.03 -4.03 3.91
C ASN A 157 -2.42 -4.28 4.53
N SER A 158 -3.00 -5.45 4.29
CA SER A 158 -4.27 -5.87 4.88
C SER A 158 -4.10 -6.36 6.33
N ILE A 159 -5.18 -6.23 7.09
CA ILE A 159 -5.29 -6.73 8.47
C ILE A 159 -6.40 -7.76 8.51
N GLU A 160 -6.18 -8.93 9.09
CA GLU A 160 -7.22 -9.94 9.30
C GLU A 160 -7.32 -10.31 10.78
N PHE A 161 -8.55 -10.37 11.29
CA PHE A 161 -8.86 -10.95 12.60
C PHE A 161 -9.49 -12.31 12.37
N ARG A 162 -8.88 -13.35 12.97
CA ARG A 162 -9.36 -14.73 12.86
C ARG A 162 -9.74 -15.22 14.25
N TYR A 163 -10.89 -15.86 14.37
CA TYR A 163 -11.44 -16.31 15.66
C TYR A 163 -11.69 -17.82 15.68
N GLY A 164 -11.51 -18.41 16.87
CA GLY A 164 -11.84 -19.79 17.18
C GLY A 164 -10.77 -20.79 16.78
N ASP A 165 -10.84 -22.02 17.29
CA ASP A 165 -10.22 -23.21 16.72
C ASP A 165 -11.36 -24.18 16.45
N SER A 166 -11.39 -24.86 15.30
CA SER A 166 -12.40 -25.89 14.99
C SER A 166 -12.58 -26.94 16.10
N ASN A 167 -11.58 -27.11 16.97
CA ASN A 167 -11.61 -28.03 18.12
C ASN A 167 -11.90 -27.33 19.47
N LYS A 168 -11.81 -26.00 19.54
CA LYS A 168 -11.98 -25.20 20.77
C LYS A 168 -12.67 -23.86 20.44
N PRO A 169 -14.02 -23.84 20.36
CA PRO A 169 -14.76 -22.63 20.03
C PRO A 169 -14.49 -21.55 21.08
N GLN A 170 -14.39 -20.30 20.61
CA GLN A 170 -14.25 -19.15 21.49
C GLN A 170 -15.40 -19.15 22.50
N SER A 171 -15.05 -19.11 23.78
CA SER A 171 -16.01 -18.99 24.88
C SER A 171 -15.96 -17.56 25.43
N GLY A 172 -17.06 -17.11 25.99
CA GLY A 172 -17.25 -15.92 26.80
C GLY A 172 -17.95 -16.32 28.11
N PRO A 173 -18.07 -15.45 29.10
CA PRO A 173 -18.97 -15.69 30.21
C PRO A 173 -20.39 -15.34 29.75
N PRO A 174 -21.42 -16.05 30.25
CA PRO A 174 -22.81 -15.66 30.03
C PRO A 174 -23.16 -14.48 30.96
N GLU A 175 -22.76 -13.25 30.63
CA GLU A 175 -23.04 -12.04 31.42
C GLU A 175 -23.58 -10.89 30.53
N PRO A 176 -24.39 -9.94 31.08
CA PRO A 176 -25.08 -8.90 30.33
C PRO A 176 -24.18 -7.74 29.89
N ASP A 177 -22.87 -7.81 30.14
CA ASP A 177 -21.88 -6.78 29.85
C ASP A 177 -21.31 -6.89 28.42
N ALA A 178 -22.19 -6.83 27.41
CA ALA A 178 -21.82 -6.75 25.99
C ALA A 178 -20.96 -5.51 25.63
N ASN A 179 -20.61 -4.67 26.61
CA ASN A 179 -19.85 -3.42 26.46
C ASN A 179 -18.33 -3.56 26.67
N TRP A 180 -17.82 -4.77 26.96
CA TRP A 180 -16.43 -4.98 27.42
C TRP A 180 -15.53 -5.68 26.40
N TYR A 181 -16.02 -5.86 25.16
CA TYR A 181 -15.25 -6.45 24.06
C TYR A 181 -15.31 -5.54 22.85
N CYS A 182 -14.15 -5.32 22.22
CA CYS A 182 -14.12 -4.71 20.90
C CYS A 182 -13.20 -5.48 19.96
N ALA A 183 -13.62 -5.53 18.71
CA ALA A 183 -12.72 -5.72 17.59
C ALA A 183 -12.60 -4.36 16.88
N SER A 184 -11.40 -3.78 16.76
CA SER A 184 -11.23 -2.47 16.14
C SER A 184 -9.80 -2.22 15.66
N ILE A 185 -9.65 -1.20 14.81
CA ILE A 185 -8.37 -0.62 14.41
C ILE A 185 -8.42 0.89 14.66
N ALA A 186 -7.32 1.47 15.16
CA ALA A 186 -7.20 2.89 15.48
C ALA A 186 -5.94 3.51 14.86
N GLY A 187 -6.10 4.64 14.16
CA GLY A 187 -5.00 5.41 13.57
C GLY A 187 -4.30 6.35 14.58
N PRO A 188 -3.35 7.19 14.11
CA PRO A 188 -2.48 8.00 14.97
C PRO A 188 -3.16 9.20 15.67
N THR A 189 -4.27 9.74 15.13
CA THR A 189 -4.90 10.99 15.59
C THR A 189 -6.15 10.78 16.45
N SER A 190 -6.33 9.60 17.05
CA SER A 190 -7.59 9.21 17.69
C SER A 190 -7.49 9.15 19.23
N PRO A 191 -8.17 10.07 19.96
CA PRO A 191 -8.53 9.89 21.36
C PRO A 191 -9.91 9.22 21.55
N ALA A 192 -10.65 8.99 20.46
CA ALA A 192 -11.86 8.16 20.41
C ALA A 192 -11.77 7.32 19.13
N PRO A 193 -11.74 5.98 19.25
CA PRO A 193 -11.43 5.06 18.15
C PRO A 193 -12.24 5.45 16.91
N GLN A 194 -11.62 5.43 15.73
CA GLN A 194 -12.43 5.32 14.52
C GLN A 194 -13.11 3.95 14.60
N GLU A 195 -14.31 3.96 15.17
CA GLU A 195 -15.23 2.86 15.19
C GLU A 195 -15.65 2.62 13.73
N ILE A 196 -14.81 1.96 12.94
CA ILE A 196 -15.36 1.01 11.99
C ILE A 196 -15.86 -0.10 12.91
N ILE A 197 -17.15 -0.03 13.25
CA ILE A 197 -18.08 -1.10 13.69
C ILE A 197 -19.16 -0.43 14.54
N ASN A 198 -20.04 0.31 13.88
CA ASN A 198 -21.30 0.73 14.47
C ASN A 198 -22.19 -0.54 14.60
N GLY A 199 -22.06 -1.23 15.73
CA GLY A 199 -23.07 -2.15 16.31
C GLY A 199 -23.42 -3.47 15.62
N ALA A 200 -22.91 -3.79 14.42
CA ALA A 200 -23.34 -5.00 13.66
C ALA A 200 -22.27 -6.10 13.48
N TYR A 201 -20.99 -5.80 13.75
CA TYR A 201 -19.87 -6.67 13.38
C TYR A 201 -18.89 -6.97 14.54
N SER A 202 -19.20 -6.54 15.76
CA SER A 202 -18.48 -7.04 16.94
C SER A 202 -18.80 -8.52 17.11
N PRO A 203 -17.83 -9.37 17.49
CA PRO A 203 -18.12 -10.75 17.84
C PRO A 203 -19.21 -10.75 18.92
N TYR A 204 -20.38 -11.29 18.59
CA TYR A 204 -21.51 -11.40 19.51
C TYR A 204 -21.49 -12.80 20.13
N PHE A 205 -21.69 -12.92 21.43
CA PHE A 205 -21.70 -14.19 22.15
C PHE A 205 -23.11 -14.47 22.66
N ASP A 206 -23.52 -15.73 22.69
CA ASP A 206 -24.81 -16.12 23.26
C ASP A 206 -24.78 -16.09 24.79
N ASN A 207 -25.94 -16.33 25.40
CA ASN A 207 -26.09 -16.43 26.84
C ASN A 207 -25.42 -17.68 27.45
N ASN A 208 -24.65 -18.45 26.69
CA ASN A 208 -23.77 -19.51 27.16
C ASN A 208 -22.29 -19.17 26.90
N GLY A 209 -22.00 -17.97 26.43
CA GLY A 209 -20.67 -17.54 26.07
C GLY A 209 -20.17 -18.09 24.74
N GLN A 210 -20.97 -18.83 23.99
CA GLN A 210 -20.56 -19.31 22.68
C GLN A 210 -20.62 -18.16 21.68
N LEU A 211 -19.59 -17.97 20.86
CA LEU A 211 -19.64 -17.00 19.77
C LEU A 211 -20.87 -17.29 18.88
N LEU A 212 -21.81 -16.35 18.80
CA LEU A 212 -22.94 -16.35 17.89
C LEU A 212 -22.40 -16.12 16.49
N GLN A 213 -22.05 -17.24 15.88
CA GLN A 213 -21.46 -17.39 14.57
C GLN A 213 -22.26 -16.62 13.50
N TYR A 214 -21.60 -15.71 12.79
CA TYR A 214 -21.90 -15.52 11.36
C TYR A 214 -21.27 -16.74 10.66
N ALA A 215 -22.10 -17.68 10.21
CA ALA A 215 -21.77 -18.94 9.50
C ALA A 215 -20.27 -19.29 9.36
N GLY A 216 -19.76 -20.21 10.20
CA GLY A 216 -18.45 -20.83 10.06
C GLY A 216 -17.27 -19.87 10.16
N ASP A 217 -16.92 -19.51 11.40
CA ASP A 217 -15.74 -18.72 11.77
C ASP A 217 -15.77 -17.28 11.23
N ILE A 218 -15.92 -16.31 12.13
CA ILE A 218 -15.91 -14.90 11.74
C ILE A 218 -14.48 -14.55 11.31
N PHE A 219 -14.33 -13.98 10.13
CA PHE A 219 -13.07 -13.38 9.67
C PHE A 219 -13.34 -11.94 9.30
N MET A 220 -12.75 -11.01 10.04
CA MET A 220 -12.80 -9.60 9.68
C MET A 220 -11.53 -9.27 8.93
N ARG A 221 -11.66 -8.70 7.74
CA ARG A 221 -10.52 -8.29 6.93
C ARG A 221 -10.63 -6.80 6.62
N PHE A 222 -9.63 -6.04 7.04
CA PHE A 222 -9.51 -4.61 6.77
C PHE A 222 -8.58 -4.41 5.58
N GLU A 223 -9.14 -3.86 4.52
CA GLU A 223 -8.43 -3.61 3.27
C GLU A 223 -8.01 -2.14 3.18
N PRO A 224 -6.72 -1.83 3.04
CA PRO A 224 -6.28 -0.44 2.90
C PRO A 224 -6.90 0.19 1.65
N GLN A 225 -7.33 1.44 1.80
CA GLN A 225 -7.94 2.24 0.75
C GLN A 225 -6.99 3.35 0.33
N SER A 226 -7.02 3.70 -0.95
CA SER A 226 -6.20 4.76 -1.53
C SER A 226 -6.97 5.49 -2.63
N ALA A 227 -6.81 6.82 -2.66
CA ALA A 227 -7.30 7.62 -3.76
C ALA A 227 -6.61 7.21 -5.08
N PRO A 228 -7.23 7.45 -6.25
CA PRO A 228 -6.63 7.10 -7.52
C PRO A 228 -5.33 7.86 -7.76
N THR A 229 -4.38 7.25 -8.47
CA THR A 229 -3.17 7.94 -8.95
C THR A 229 -2.74 7.37 -10.29
N ILE A 230 -2.53 8.26 -11.28
CA ILE A 230 -1.97 7.98 -12.59
C ILE A 230 -0.45 8.12 -12.48
N THR A 231 0.28 7.02 -12.69
CA THR A 231 1.72 6.93 -12.36
C THR A 231 2.65 7.03 -13.57
N THR A 232 2.09 7.09 -14.76
CA THR A 232 2.81 7.15 -16.03
C THR A 232 2.67 8.53 -16.67
N THR A 233 3.56 8.87 -17.59
CA THR A 233 3.48 10.08 -18.39
C THR A 233 3.57 9.75 -19.89
N PRO A 234 2.79 10.42 -20.75
CA PRO A 234 2.82 10.19 -22.18
C PRO A 234 4.05 10.86 -22.83
N THR A 235 4.45 10.34 -24.00
CA THR A 235 5.29 11.09 -24.94
C THR A 235 4.48 12.18 -25.62
N LEU A 236 5.00 13.40 -25.68
CA LEU A 236 4.24 14.55 -26.19
C LEU A 236 4.47 14.83 -27.68
N ASP A 237 5.38 14.12 -28.35
CA ASP A 237 5.59 14.22 -29.79
C ASP A 237 5.05 12.97 -30.51
N ALA A 238 4.38 13.18 -31.63
CA ALA A 238 3.97 12.14 -32.56
C ALA A 238 4.44 12.50 -33.98
N TYR A 239 4.67 11.51 -34.83
CA TYR A 239 5.12 11.74 -36.21
C TYR A 239 4.12 11.20 -37.21
N VAL A 240 3.84 11.97 -38.25
CA VAL A 240 2.94 11.55 -39.34
C VAL A 240 3.35 10.19 -39.90
N GLY A 241 2.38 9.27 -39.98
CA GLY A 241 2.58 7.91 -40.50
C GLY A 241 3.28 6.95 -39.53
N GLN A 242 3.57 7.35 -38.29
CA GLN A 242 4.13 6.49 -37.25
C GLN A 242 3.10 6.23 -36.14
N LEU A 243 3.05 5.00 -35.64
CA LEU A 243 2.20 4.67 -34.50
C LEU A 243 2.68 5.42 -33.25
N TRP A 244 1.77 6.20 -32.66
CA TRP A 244 1.92 6.76 -31.33
C TRP A 244 1.08 5.91 -30.37
N SER A 245 1.62 5.62 -29.18
CA SER A 245 0.93 4.82 -28.18
C SER A 245 1.32 5.29 -26.77
N TYR A 246 0.33 5.32 -25.89
CA TYR A 246 0.48 5.61 -24.48
C TYR A 246 -0.39 4.66 -23.65
N SER A 247 0.27 3.71 -22.97
CA SER A 247 -0.36 2.89 -21.94
C SER A 247 -0.23 3.57 -20.60
N PHE A 248 -1.35 3.98 -20.01
CA PHE A 248 -1.34 4.63 -18.71
C PHE A 248 -1.57 3.63 -17.57
N ALA A 249 -0.87 3.82 -16.46
CA ALA A 249 -1.04 2.99 -15.27
C ALA A 249 -1.77 3.78 -14.17
N VAL A 250 -2.84 3.18 -13.65
CA VAL A 250 -3.67 3.73 -12.58
C VAL A 250 -3.58 2.83 -11.37
N SER A 251 -3.30 3.42 -10.21
CA SER A 251 -3.37 2.79 -8.90
C SER A 251 -4.52 3.39 -8.09
N GLY A 252 -4.96 2.70 -7.03
CA GLY A 252 -6.05 3.12 -6.15
C GLY A 252 -6.89 1.93 -5.66
N ALA A 253 -7.43 2.05 -4.46
CA ALA A 253 -8.31 1.06 -3.85
C ALA A 253 -9.50 1.78 -3.17
N PRO A 254 -10.76 1.54 -3.58
CA PRO A 254 -11.21 0.57 -4.57
C PRO A 254 -10.70 0.89 -5.98
N ILE A 255 -10.71 -0.11 -6.87
CA ILE A 255 -10.22 0.00 -8.25
C ILE A 255 -10.84 1.23 -8.93
N PRO A 256 -10.05 2.20 -9.40
CA PRO A 256 -10.60 3.42 -10.00
C PRO A 256 -11.28 3.15 -11.34
N GLY A 257 -12.41 3.82 -11.55
CA GLY A 257 -12.97 3.97 -12.89
C GLY A 257 -12.15 4.98 -13.70
N VAL A 258 -11.97 4.72 -14.99
CA VAL A 258 -11.18 5.57 -15.89
C VAL A 258 -12.07 6.19 -16.95
N THR A 259 -11.90 7.49 -17.18
CA THR A 259 -12.50 8.23 -18.29
C THR A 259 -11.44 8.94 -19.10
N VAL A 260 -11.49 8.83 -20.43
CA VAL A 260 -10.61 9.57 -21.35
C VAL A 260 -11.44 10.47 -22.25
N LEU A 261 -11.09 11.76 -22.30
CA LEU A 261 -11.78 12.79 -23.07
C LEU A 261 -10.82 13.54 -23.99
N GLY A 262 -11.35 14.13 -25.05
CA GLY A 262 -10.59 15.03 -25.94
C GLY A 262 -9.66 14.32 -26.93
N LEU A 263 -9.87 13.03 -27.19
CA LEU A 263 -9.09 12.31 -28.20
C LEU A 263 -9.31 12.90 -29.60
N PRO A 264 -8.24 13.26 -30.33
CA PRO A 264 -8.33 13.59 -31.75
C PRO A 264 -8.78 12.35 -32.54
N GLY A 265 -9.36 12.56 -33.73
CA GLY A 265 -9.97 11.47 -34.51
C GLY A 265 -9.02 10.35 -34.95
N TRP A 266 -7.71 10.58 -34.92
CA TRP A 266 -6.68 9.59 -35.22
C TRP A 266 -6.25 8.74 -34.01
N LEU A 267 -6.73 9.05 -32.80
CA LEU A 267 -6.49 8.29 -31.57
C LEU A 267 -7.72 7.49 -31.14
N THR A 268 -7.47 6.31 -30.58
CA THR A 268 -8.48 5.44 -29.97
C THR A 268 -8.02 4.96 -28.61
N LEU A 269 -8.97 4.69 -27.71
CA LEU A 269 -8.71 4.06 -26.42
C LEU A 269 -9.03 2.56 -26.52
N ASN A 270 -8.06 1.71 -26.17
CA ASN A 270 -8.22 0.27 -26.03
C ASN A 270 -7.73 -0.17 -24.65
N GLY A 271 -8.67 -0.46 -23.75
CA GLY A 271 -8.36 -0.69 -22.33
C GLY A 271 -7.70 0.54 -21.70
N HIS A 272 -6.47 0.40 -21.22
CA HIS A 272 -5.66 1.50 -20.69
C HIS A 272 -4.59 2.01 -21.67
N THR A 273 -4.75 1.74 -22.98
CA THR A 273 -3.82 2.19 -24.01
C THR A 273 -4.51 3.15 -24.97
N ILE A 274 -3.99 4.37 -25.08
CA ILE A 274 -4.39 5.35 -26.10
C ILE A 274 -3.40 5.19 -27.27
N GLU A 275 -3.90 4.85 -28.46
CA GLU A 275 -3.03 4.60 -29.61
C GLU A 275 -3.65 5.02 -30.93
N GLY A 276 -2.78 5.28 -31.91
CA GLY A 276 -3.18 5.68 -33.25
C GLY A 276 -2.02 6.22 -34.09
N THR A 277 -2.28 6.45 -35.37
CA THR A 277 -1.28 6.97 -36.32
C THR A 277 -1.80 8.28 -36.94
N PRO A 278 -1.15 9.43 -36.68
CA PRO A 278 -1.59 10.69 -37.26
C PRO A 278 -1.28 10.76 -38.77
N GLY A 279 -2.17 11.39 -39.52
CA GLY A 279 -1.98 11.72 -40.94
C GLY A 279 -1.43 13.14 -41.15
N GLU A 280 -1.18 13.51 -42.41
CA GLU A 280 -0.70 14.87 -42.75
C GLU A 280 -1.67 15.98 -42.32
N GLY A 281 -2.97 15.69 -42.29
CA GLY A 281 -4.01 16.63 -41.83
C GLY A 281 -4.00 16.90 -40.32
N ASP A 282 -3.25 16.11 -39.55
CA ASP A 282 -3.19 16.21 -38.10
C ASP A 282 -1.99 17.01 -37.58
N LEU A 283 -1.16 17.56 -38.48
CA LEU A 283 0.02 18.36 -38.14
C LEU A 283 -0.31 19.52 -37.18
N GLY A 284 0.55 19.71 -36.18
CA GLY A 284 0.39 20.72 -35.14
C GLY A 284 -0.03 20.12 -33.81
N THR A 285 -0.53 20.98 -32.91
CA THR A 285 -0.88 20.57 -31.54
C THR A 285 -2.34 20.12 -31.46
N THR A 286 -2.59 18.98 -30.83
CA THR A 286 -3.94 18.47 -30.58
C THR A 286 -4.74 19.38 -29.63
N GLY A 287 -6.04 19.15 -29.56
CA GLY A 287 -6.83 19.58 -28.40
C GLY A 287 -6.32 18.97 -27.10
N MET A 288 -6.85 19.45 -25.97
CA MET A 288 -6.51 18.93 -24.65
C MET A 288 -7.05 17.50 -24.49
N ILE A 289 -6.16 16.55 -24.27
CA ILE A 289 -6.49 15.17 -23.90
C ILE A 289 -6.50 15.10 -22.38
N THR A 290 -7.56 14.52 -21.81
CA THR A 290 -7.72 14.37 -20.37
C THR A 290 -7.93 12.90 -20.04
N VAL A 291 -7.06 12.34 -19.21
CA VAL A 291 -7.23 11.03 -18.56
C VAL A 291 -7.60 11.30 -17.10
N GLN A 292 -8.76 10.81 -16.68
CA GLN A 292 -9.24 10.95 -15.31
C GLN A 292 -9.47 9.57 -14.71
N ALA A 293 -8.89 9.34 -13.53
CA ALA A 293 -9.13 8.17 -12.70
C ALA A 293 -9.92 8.59 -11.45
N THR A 294 -11.00 7.90 -11.11
CA THR A 294 -11.90 8.27 -10.01
C THR A 294 -12.33 7.04 -9.21
N ASN A 295 -12.33 7.13 -7.88
CA ASN A 295 -13.00 6.20 -6.98
C ASN A 295 -13.73 6.97 -5.85
N GLY A 296 -14.27 6.25 -4.86
CA GLY A 296 -15.01 6.87 -3.75
C GLY A 296 -14.18 7.77 -2.83
N LEU A 297 -12.84 7.72 -2.91
CA LEU A 297 -11.93 8.54 -2.10
C LEU A 297 -11.47 9.80 -2.83
N GLY A 298 -11.52 9.84 -4.17
CA GLY A 298 -11.07 11.01 -4.91
C GLY A 298 -10.91 10.80 -6.40
N SER A 299 -10.18 11.71 -7.02
CA SER A 299 -9.84 11.62 -8.45
C SER A 299 -8.43 12.13 -8.70
N ASP A 300 -7.76 11.52 -9.67
CA ASP A 300 -6.53 12.03 -10.26
C ASP A 300 -6.74 12.32 -11.75
N VAL A 301 -6.18 13.42 -12.23
CA VAL A 301 -6.42 13.96 -13.57
C VAL A 301 -5.09 14.29 -14.22
N GLN A 302 -4.80 13.59 -15.32
CA GLN A 302 -3.68 13.88 -16.19
C GLN A 302 -4.17 14.56 -17.47
N GLN A 303 -3.64 15.75 -17.74
CA GLN A 303 -3.94 16.54 -18.93
C GLN A 303 -2.69 16.75 -19.76
N PHE A 304 -2.81 16.56 -21.07
CA PHE A 304 -1.71 16.76 -22.00
C PHE A 304 -2.20 17.07 -23.41
N GLN A 305 -1.30 17.60 -24.24
CA GLN A 305 -1.49 17.80 -25.67
C GLN A 305 -0.34 17.12 -26.40
N ILE A 306 -0.61 16.61 -27.61
CA ILE A 306 0.39 15.99 -28.45
C ILE A 306 0.75 16.96 -29.57
N ASN A 307 2.03 17.08 -29.86
CA ASN A 307 2.58 17.83 -30.96
C ASN A 307 2.89 16.87 -32.13
N VAL A 308 2.09 16.95 -33.18
CA VAL A 308 2.23 16.13 -34.39
C VAL A 308 3.19 16.82 -35.35
N LEU A 309 4.28 16.13 -35.65
CA LEU A 309 5.38 16.58 -36.47
C LEU A 309 5.46 15.80 -37.79
N GLN A 310 6.04 16.43 -38.81
CA GLN A 310 6.38 15.71 -40.03
C GLN A 310 7.47 14.69 -39.70
N ALA A 311 7.28 13.42 -40.11
CA ALA A 311 8.34 12.44 -40.06
C ALA A 311 9.51 12.91 -40.95
N SER A 312 10.75 12.71 -40.50
CA SER A 312 11.91 12.99 -41.35
C SER A 312 11.79 12.18 -42.65
N PRO A 313 12.01 12.79 -43.83
CA PRO A 313 11.96 12.04 -45.07
C PRO A 313 12.95 10.87 -44.99
N PRO A 314 12.57 9.66 -45.44
CA PRO A 314 13.52 8.57 -45.53
C PRO A 314 14.70 9.07 -46.35
N VAL A 315 15.92 8.87 -45.85
CA VAL A 315 17.14 9.18 -46.60
C VAL A 315 17.08 8.32 -47.85
N SER A 316 16.59 8.88 -48.95
CA SER A 316 16.67 8.26 -50.26
C SER A 316 18.15 8.05 -50.53
N GLY A 317 18.60 6.81 -50.42
CA GLY A 317 19.94 6.42 -50.81
C GLY A 317 20.18 6.98 -52.21
N VAL A 318 21.15 7.87 -52.32
CA VAL A 318 21.64 8.36 -53.60
C VAL A 318 22.07 7.12 -54.38
N THR A 319 21.26 6.67 -55.33
CA THR A 319 21.69 5.74 -56.36
C THR A 319 22.59 6.54 -57.29
N GLY A 320 23.85 6.68 -56.88
CA GLY A 320 24.89 7.35 -57.64
C GLY A 320 25.19 6.57 -58.91
N GLY A 321 24.41 6.81 -59.96
CA GLY A 321 24.81 6.58 -61.34
C GLY A 321 25.91 7.59 -61.67
N GLY A 322 27.16 7.14 -61.62
CA GLY A 322 28.34 7.96 -61.90
C GLY A 322 29.34 7.20 -62.77
N GLY A 323 29.01 6.99 -64.04
CA GLY A 323 30.01 6.81 -65.08
C GLY A 323 30.63 8.17 -65.41
N GLY A 324 31.97 8.28 -65.40
CA GLY A 324 32.65 9.52 -65.79
C GLY A 324 34.13 9.52 -65.44
N CYS A 325 34.95 9.13 -66.42
CA CYS A 325 36.41 9.24 -66.42
C CYS A 325 36.84 10.67 -66.83
N ALA A 326 38.01 11.10 -66.31
CA ALA A 326 38.85 12.24 -66.73
C ALA A 326 38.41 13.63 -66.21
N THR A 327 39.27 14.59 -65.82
CA THR A 327 40.73 14.79 -65.90
C THR A 327 41.23 15.64 -64.72
N ARG A 328 42.53 15.50 -64.44
CA ARG A 328 43.42 16.26 -63.54
C ARG A 328 43.56 17.73 -63.95
N GLY A 329 43.64 18.66 -62.98
CA GLY A 329 44.11 20.04 -63.19
C GLY A 329 43.90 20.98 -61.98
N ASP A 330 44.96 21.17 -61.20
CA ASP A 330 45.46 22.40 -60.51
C ASP A 330 44.47 23.37 -59.83
N ALA A 331 44.52 23.50 -58.49
CA ALA A 331 45.30 24.48 -57.68
C ALA A 331 44.63 25.87 -57.54
N GLY A 332 44.41 26.46 -56.37
CA GLY A 332 44.69 26.06 -54.99
C GLY A 332 44.34 27.15 -53.94
N LEU A 333 44.70 26.84 -52.68
CA LEU A 333 45.08 27.74 -51.55
C LEU A 333 43.95 28.55 -50.86
N LEU A 334 43.82 28.69 -49.53
CA LEU A 334 44.68 28.57 -48.33
C LEU A 334 43.84 28.11 -47.09
N TRP A 335 44.29 27.18 -46.23
CA TRP A 335 44.98 27.32 -44.89
C TRP A 335 44.24 28.20 -43.85
N LEU A 336 43.98 27.85 -42.58
CA LEU A 336 44.73 27.26 -41.44
C LEU A 336 43.67 26.75 -40.40
N ALA A 337 43.89 26.02 -39.30
CA ALA A 337 44.91 25.18 -38.68
C ALA A 337 44.30 24.68 -37.35
N LEU A 338 44.57 23.43 -36.94
CA LEU A 338 44.66 23.07 -35.52
C LEU A 338 45.44 21.75 -35.36
N ILE A 339 46.67 21.90 -34.86
CA ILE A 339 47.63 20.89 -34.42
C ILE A 339 47.11 20.34 -33.08
N GLY A 340 46.96 19.02 -32.85
CA GLY A 340 48.02 18.09 -32.38
C GLY A 340 48.48 18.46 -30.95
N VAL A 341 48.55 17.59 -29.95
CA VAL A 341 49.37 16.37 -29.90
C VAL A 341 49.02 15.60 -28.61
N ALA A 342 48.91 14.28 -28.72
CA ALA A 342 49.07 13.32 -27.63
C ALA A 342 50.51 12.80 -27.60
N GLY A 343 51.09 12.52 -26.42
CA GLY A 343 52.46 12.01 -26.31
C GLY A 343 52.87 11.50 -24.92
N PHE A 344 52.52 10.24 -24.67
CA PHE A 344 53.14 9.17 -23.86
C PHE A 344 54.38 9.37 -22.93
N ALA A 345 54.33 8.57 -21.84
CA ALA A 345 55.40 7.78 -21.17
C ALA A 345 56.42 8.44 -20.20
N GLY A 346 56.15 8.27 -18.90
CA GLY A 346 56.92 7.41 -17.98
C GLY A 346 58.37 7.74 -17.59
N PHE A 347 58.61 8.04 -16.29
CA PHE A 347 59.72 7.44 -15.51
C PHE A 347 59.55 7.66 -14.00
N ARG A 348 59.92 6.65 -13.20
CA ARG A 348 59.94 6.63 -11.73
C ARG A 348 61.15 7.38 -11.16
N ARG A 349 61.02 8.03 -9.99
CA ARG A 349 61.89 7.81 -8.80
C ARG A 349 61.45 8.60 -7.55
N ARG A 350 61.14 7.81 -6.50
CA ARG A 350 61.45 7.94 -5.06
C ARG A 350 62.16 9.20 -4.51
N MET A 351 61.64 9.64 -3.36
CA MET A 351 62.28 10.08 -2.10
C MET A 351 61.91 11.50 -1.65
N GLY A 352 61.49 11.59 -0.39
CA GLY A 352 61.07 12.79 0.33
C GLY A 352 59.91 12.44 1.24
#